data_AF-A0AAX3WRU4-F1
#
_entry.id   AF-A0AAX3WRU4-F1
#
_cell.length_a   1.000
_cell.length_b   1.000
_cell.length_c   1.000
_cell.angle_alpha   90.00
_cell.angle_beta   90.00
_cell.angle_gamma   90.00
#
_symmetry.space_group_name_H-M   'P 1'
#
loop_
_entity.id
_entity.type
_entity.pdbx_description
1 polymer ?
#
loop_
_entity_poly.entity_id
_entity_poly.type
_entity_poly.pdbx_seq_one_letter_code
_entity_poly.pdbx_strand_id
1 'polypeptide(L)'
;MNTERDAPSVRGAVAEAETALSYVWQTPVGRPKKQPGDHVLFATGQGGLARTDRVRLQRIVSRAPEVMVKITGRTKGAQHLLAHLAYITRDGRLSAETEEGIVLSGREGLGDLQARWIDDVALDSRRRSDGTLSVNVILSMPPGTDPAKVRDAVRAFALETFERRHDFVFVQHEDEAHPHVHLTVRALGYDGRRLNPRKADLHHWRERFAEELRLRGVAAEATPRRARGRVRKAEHGAVRAIRERGAVPRVDRLAREAIVRELRGEGTSERPWEARAAERQTAIRARYRATAAELARSDEPSDRALADEITAFLSAMPEPSLQRHALLRELADQAAVARIDRDAAIPLTIDADPRLAEKDR
;
A
#
# COMPACT_ATOMS: atom_id res chain seq x y z
N MET A 1 6.00 -28.01 58.66
CA MET A 1 4.65 -27.52 58.34
C MET A 1 4.76 -26.68 57.07
N ASN A 2 4.08 -27.15 56.01
CA ASN A 2 3.63 -26.56 54.73
C ASN A 2 4.38 -25.32 54.19
N THR A 3 4.97 -25.22 52.98
CA THR A 3 4.63 -25.62 51.59
C THR A 3 3.29 -25.11 51.02
N GLU A 4 3.34 -23.95 50.35
CA GLU A 4 2.47 -23.47 49.24
C GLU A 4 3.42 -22.67 48.31
N ARG A 5 3.81 -23.11 47.11
CA ARG A 5 3.14 -23.32 45.80
C ARG A 5 2.59 -22.07 45.10
N ASP A 6 3.18 -21.86 43.92
CA ASP A 6 2.63 -21.38 42.63
C ASP A 6 2.29 -19.88 42.44
N ALA A 7 3.04 -19.19 41.57
CA ALA A 7 2.83 -19.24 40.11
C ALA A 7 3.83 -18.34 39.34
N PRO A 8 4.51 -18.81 38.28
CA PRO A 8 5.27 -17.93 37.40
C PRO A 8 4.38 -17.23 36.36
N SER A 9 4.58 -15.93 36.24
CA SER A 9 4.02 -15.05 35.20
C SER A 9 4.39 -15.54 33.80
N VAL A 10 3.39 -15.98 33.03
CA VAL A 10 3.50 -16.20 31.59
C VAL A 10 2.50 -15.30 30.88
N ARG A 11 2.98 -14.19 30.35
CA ARG A 11 2.42 -13.57 29.13
C ARG A 11 3.57 -13.32 28.17
N GLY A 12 3.99 -14.39 27.50
CA GLY A 12 4.78 -14.29 26.30
C GLY A 12 3.97 -13.57 25.24
N ALA A 13 4.49 -12.44 24.75
CA ALA A 13 4.11 -11.94 23.45
C ALA A 13 4.41 -13.06 22.45
N VAL A 14 3.38 -13.60 21.80
CA VAL A 14 3.55 -14.56 20.73
C VAL A 14 4.20 -13.79 19.58
N ALA A 15 5.52 -13.80 19.51
CA ALA A 15 6.22 -13.48 18.28
C ALA A 15 5.73 -14.53 17.27
N GLU A 16 4.91 -14.11 16.30
CA GLU A 16 4.55 -14.97 15.17
C GLU A 16 5.85 -15.55 14.61
N ALA A 17 6.02 -16.87 14.73
CA ALA A 17 7.17 -17.56 14.18
C ALA A 17 7.27 -17.17 12.70
N GLU A 18 8.43 -16.64 12.27
CA GLU A 18 8.65 -16.25 10.88
C GLU A 18 8.47 -17.49 9.97
N THR A 19 7.27 -17.68 9.45
CA THR A 19 6.98 -18.81 8.59
C THR A 19 7.64 -18.59 7.23
N ALA A 20 7.75 -19.68 6.50
CA ALA A 20 8.07 -19.73 5.08
C ALA A 20 7.40 -18.63 4.21
N LEU A 21 6.18 -18.18 4.55
CA LEU A 21 5.40 -17.20 3.79
C LEU A 21 5.44 -15.78 4.38
N SER A 22 5.79 -15.61 5.66
CA SER A 22 5.87 -14.29 6.33
C SER A 22 6.61 -13.23 5.50
N TYR A 23 7.75 -13.57 4.89
CA TYR A 23 8.53 -12.67 4.03
C TYR A 23 7.76 -12.14 2.80
N VAL A 24 6.82 -12.91 2.26
CA VAL A 24 5.99 -12.49 1.12
C VAL A 24 5.09 -11.32 1.53
N TRP A 25 4.59 -11.33 2.77
CA TRP A 25 3.62 -10.39 3.28
C TRP A 25 4.21 -9.19 4.03
N GLN A 26 5.44 -9.29 4.53
CA GLN A 26 6.08 -8.17 5.22
C GLN A 26 6.44 -7.01 4.29
N THR A 27 6.72 -5.81 4.80
CA THR A 27 7.33 -4.74 3.98
C THR A 27 8.86 -4.83 4.10
N PRO A 28 9.63 -4.91 2.99
CA PRO A 28 11.08 -4.92 3.07
C PRO A 28 11.58 -3.60 3.66
N VAL A 29 12.00 -3.63 4.92
CA VAL A 29 12.73 -2.54 5.55
C VAL A 29 14.20 -2.76 5.18
N GLY A 30 14.90 -1.72 4.72
CA GLY A 30 16.33 -1.84 4.45
C GLY A 30 17.02 -2.32 5.73
N ARG A 31 17.56 -3.54 5.73
CA ARG A 31 18.27 -4.09 6.89
C ARG A 31 19.44 -3.18 7.24
N PRO A 32 19.76 -2.94 8.52
CA PRO A 32 21.10 -2.49 8.89
C PRO A 32 22.13 -3.47 8.30
N LYS A 33 23.31 -2.94 7.94
CA LYS A 33 24.41 -3.66 7.28
C LYS A 33 24.66 -5.01 7.99
N LYS A 34 24.50 -6.13 7.28
CA LYS A 34 24.78 -7.48 7.81
C LYS A 34 26.25 -7.53 8.28
N GLN A 35 26.49 -8.01 9.50
CA GLN A 35 27.83 -8.47 9.88
C GLN A 35 28.11 -9.82 9.19
N PRO A 36 29.37 -10.12 8.81
CA PRO A 36 29.72 -11.39 8.19
C PRO A 36 29.60 -12.49 9.25
N GLY A 37 28.60 -13.37 9.12
CA GLY A 37 28.36 -14.46 10.08
C GLY A 37 26.91 -14.95 10.16
N ASP A 38 25.94 -14.13 9.71
CA ASP A 38 24.51 -14.52 9.70
C ASP A 38 24.19 -15.49 8.55
N HIS A 39 24.56 -16.76 8.71
CA HIS A 39 23.91 -17.85 8.01
C HIS A 39 22.51 -18.05 8.63
N VAL A 40 21.51 -17.44 8.00
CA VAL A 40 20.10 -17.75 8.31
C VAL A 40 19.86 -19.18 7.83
N LEU A 41 19.93 -20.13 8.76
CA LEU A 41 19.40 -21.47 8.56
C LEU A 41 17.89 -21.32 8.35
N PHE A 42 17.45 -21.44 7.10
CA PHE A 42 16.03 -21.67 6.83
C PHE A 42 15.71 -23.04 7.43
N ALA A 43 15.01 -23.04 8.56
CA ALA A 43 14.41 -24.26 9.07
C ALA A 43 13.42 -24.74 8.01
N THR A 44 13.83 -25.74 7.22
CA THR A 44 12.91 -26.68 6.57
C THR A 44 12.32 -27.54 7.66
N GLY A 45 11.48 -26.93 8.51
CA GLY A 45 10.70 -27.63 9.51
C GLY A 45 9.64 -28.46 8.79
N GLN A 46 9.69 -29.77 8.95
CA GLN A 46 8.57 -30.66 8.68
C GLN A 46 7.42 -30.29 9.63
N GLY A 47 6.54 -29.42 9.16
CA GLY A 47 5.34 -29.01 9.87
C GLY A 47 4.52 -28.23 8.87
N GLY A 48 3.34 -28.74 8.53
CA GLY A 48 2.48 -28.14 7.51
C GLY A 48 2.21 -26.67 7.78
N LEU A 49 1.73 -25.95 6.75
CA LEU A 49 1.43 -24.53 6.81
C LEU A 49 0.72 -24.13 8.12
N ALA A 50 1.03 -22.98 8.71
CA ALA A 50 0.31 -22.53 9.92
C ALA A 50 -1.17 -22.22 9.60
N ARG A 51 -2.08 -22.38 10.57
CA ARG A 51 -3.51 -22.04 10.38
C ARG A 51 -3.71 -20.57 10.01
N THR A 52 -2.91 -19.68 10.60
CA THR A 52 -2.89 -18.24 10.30
C THR A 52 -2.51 -17.96 8.84
N ASP A 53 -1.51 -18.68 8.34
CA ASP A 53 -1.03 -18.58 6.96
C ASP A 53 -2.08 -19.08 5.96
N ARG A 54 -2.77 -20.19 6.24
CA ARG A 54 -3.89 -20.68 5.42
C ARG A 54 -4.99 -19.63 5.30
N VAL A 55 -5.41 -19.08 6.43
CA VAL A 55 -6.49 -18.08 6.51
C VAL A 55 -6.10 -16.78 5.79
N ARG A 56 -4.83 -16.37 5.87
CA ARG A 56 -4.30 -15.22 5.13
C ARG A 56 -4.24 -15.50 3.63
N LEU A 57 -3.78 -16.69 3.22
CA LEU A 57 -3.81 -17.11 1.81
C LEU A 57 -5.22 -17.11 1.24
N GLN A 58 -6.20 -17.67 1.97
CA GLN A 58 -7.60 -17.67 1.57
C GLN A 58 -8.09 -16.25 1.26
N ARG A 59 -7.75 -15.25 2.09
CA ARG A 59 -8.13 -13.85 1.85
C ARG A 59 -7.44 -13.24 0.64
N ILE A 60 -6.20 -13.62 0.37
CA ILE A 60 -5.46 -13.14 -0.81
C ILE A 60 -6.08 -13.71 -2.09
N VAL A 61 -6.36 -15.01 -2.13
CA VAL A 61 -6.91 -15.68 -3.33
C VAL A 61 -8.36 -15.27 -3.59
N SER A 62 -9.16 -15.09 -2.54
CA SER A 62 -10.52 -14.54 -2.62
C SER A 62 -10.57 -13.03 -2.88
N ARG A 63 -9.40 -12.36 -2.97
CA ARG A 63 -9.25 -10.93 -3.28
C ARG A 63 -9.99 -10.03 -2.28
N ALA A 64 -9.86 -10.33 -0.99
CA ALA A 64 -10.38 -9.49 0.08
C ALA A 64 -9.95 -8.02 -0.11
N PRO A 65 -10.84 -7.05 0.17
CA PRO A 65 -10.53 -5.63 0.10
C PRO A 65 -9.28 -5.25 0.89
N GLU A 66 -8.48 -4.35 0.34
CA GLU A 66 -7.19 -3.97 0.93
C GLU A 66 -7.31 -2.63 1.64
N VAL A 67 -6.95 -2.61 2.92
CA VAL A 67 -7.02 -1.40 3.74
C VAL A 67 -5.97 -0.38 3.31
N MET A 68 -6.26 0.91 3.52
CA MET A 68 -5.29 1.98 3.30
C MET A 68 -5.06 2.76 4.58
N VAL A 69 -3.80 2.80 4.99
CA VAL A 69 -3.30 3.70 6.04
C VAL A 69 -2.19 4.56 5.46
N LYS A 70 -2.34 5.88 5.60
CA LYS A 70 -1.41 6.87 5.05
C LYS A 70 -1.22 8.02 6.02
N ILE A 71 0.04 8.43 6.21
CA ILE A 71 0.36 9.73 6.82
C ILE A 71 0.17 10.80 5.76
N THR A 72 -0.72 11.75 6.02
CA THR A 72 -1.02 12.87 5.11
C THR A 72 -0.18 14.10 5.41
N GLY A 73 0.25 14.27 6.65
CA GLY A 73 1.05 15.42 7.02
C GLY A 73 1.46 15.43 8.49
N ARG A 74 2.12 16.52 8.86
CA ARG A 74 2.55 16.83 10.21
C ARG A 74 2.28 18.30 10.48
N THR A 75 1.77 18.63 11.66
CA THR A 75 1.61 20.02 12.11
C THR A 75 2.83 20.41 12.93
N LYS A 76 3.19 21.70 12.97
CA LYS A 76 4.38 22.19 13.69
C LYS A 76 4.07 23.23 14.77
N GLY A 77 2.90 23.86 14.73
CA GLY A 77 2.49 24.89 15.68
C GLY A 77 0.98 25.07 15.74
N ALA A 78 0.54 25.96 16.63
CA ALA A 78 -0.87 26.16 16.99
C ALA A 78 -1.77 26.46 15.80
N GLN A 79 -1.40 27.44 14.97
CA GLN A 79 -2.20 27.83 13.81
C GLN A 79 -2.33 26.69 12.79
N HIS A 80 -1.26 25.92 12.56
CA HIS A 80 -1.31 24.75 11.68
C HIS A 80 -2.19 23.63 12.25
N LEU A 81 -2.16 23.41 13.58
CA LEU A 81 -3.04 22.44 14.21
C LEU A 81 -4.50 22.86 14.07
N LEU A 82 -4.83 24.12 14.40
CA LEU A 82 -6.20 24.63 14.30
C LEU A 82 -6.74 24.53 12.88
N ALA A 83 -5.95 24.99 11.89
CA ALA A 83 -6.35 24.90 10.49
C ALA A 83 -6.59 23.44 10.08
N HIS A 84 -5.79 22.49 10.58
CA HIS A 84 -6.01 21.08 10.31
C HIS A 84 -7.26 20.53 10.99
N LEU A 85 -7.49 20.85 12.28
CA LEU A 85 -8.67 20.43 13.04
C LEU A 85 -9.96 20.99 12.43
N ALA A 86 -9.95 22.28 12.05
CA ALA A 86 -11.05 22.92 11.33
C ALA A 86 -11.29 22.22 9.97
N TYR A 87 -10.24 21.91 9.21
CA TYR A 87 -10.36 21.18 7.95
C TYR A 87 -11.02 19.80 8.14
N ILE A 88 -10.51 18.96 9.04
CA ILE A 88 -11.04 17.61 9.23
C ILE A 88 -12.43 17.60 9.87
N THR A 89 -12.84 18.67 10.56
CA THR A 89 -14.20 18.77 11.10
C THR A 89 -15.16 19.56 10.22
N ARG A 90 -14.73 20.00 9.03
CA ARG A 90 -15.51 20.88 8.15
C ARG A 90 -15.99 22.15 8.88
N ASP A 91 -15.09 22.78 9.64
CA ASP A 91 -15.30 23.93 10.53
C ASP A 91 -16.24 23.65 11.72
N GLY A 92 -16.15 22.46 12.31
CA GLY A 92 -16.96 22.03 13.44
C GLY A 92 -18.35 21.46 13.07
N ARG A 93 -18.61 21.24 11.78
CA ARG A 93 -19.85 20.58 11.30
C ARG A 93 -19.85 19.07 11.52
N LEU A 94 -18.67 18.46 11.56
CA LEU A 94 -18.49 17.05 11.88
C LEU A 94 -18.00 16.92 13.31
N SER A 95 -18.56 15.97 14.04
CA SER A 95 -18.11 15.63 15.38
C SER A 95 -16.77 14.89 15.34
N ALA A 96 -15.90 15.22 16.29
CA ALA A 96 -14.63 14.56 16.50
C ALA A 96 -14.68 13.76 17.81
N GLU A 97 -13.93 12.67 17.90
CA GLU A 97 -13.85 11.85 19.11
C GLU A 97 -12.39 11.75 19.58
N THR A 98 -12.18 11.93 20.89
CA THR A 98 -10.85 11.86 21.53
C THR A 98 -10.54 10.47 22.08
N GLU A 99 -9.32 10.28 22.61
CA GLU A 99 -8.89 9.06 23.27
C GLU A 99 -9.77 8.67 24.47
N GLU A 100 -10.36 9.64 25.17
CA GLU A 100 -11.25 9.41 26.31
C GLU A 100 -12.70 9.12 25.91
N GLY A 101 -12.99 9.03 24.60
CA GLY A 101 -14.34 8.88 24.07
C GLY A 101 -15.19 10.15 24.17
N ILE A 102 -14.57 11.32 24.42
CA ILE A 102 -15.26 12.60 24.44
C ILE A 102 -15.59 12.99 22.99
N VAL A 103 -16.86 13.26 22.73
CA VAL A 103 -17.33 13.75 21.44
C VAL A 103 -17.28 15.28 21.43
N LEU A 104 -16.33 15.83 20.69
CA LEU A 104 -16.18 17.26 20.45
C LEU A 104 -17.05 17.67 19.26
N SER A 105 -17.88 18.68 19.47
CA SER A 105 -18.75 19.24 18.42
C SER A 105 -18.63 20.76 18.37
N GLY A 106 -18.84 21.33 17.18
CA GLY A 106 -18.73 22.77 16.98
C GLY A 106 -17.29 23.29 17.04
N ARG A 107 -17.15 24.62 16.95
CA ARG A 107 -15.85 25.29 16.95
C ARG A 107 -15.22 25.40 18.34
N GLU A 108 -16.05 25.48 19.38
CA GLU A 108 -15.62 25.62 20.78
C GLU A 108 -14.82 24.40 21.24
N GLY A 109 -15.37 23.19 21.09
CA GLY A 109 -14.66 21.96 21.47
C GLY A 109 -13.34 21.74 20.73
N LEU A 110 -13.22 22.27 19.50
CA LEU A 110 -11.95 22.25 18.74
C LEU A 110 -10.94 23.26 19.29
N GLY A 111 -11.42 24.44 19.70
CA GLY A 111 -10.61 25.44 20.40
C GLY A 111 -10.06 24.90 21.71
N ASP A 112 -10.88 24.22 22.50
CA ASP A 112 -10.48 23.62 23.78
C ASP A 112 -9.44 22.52 23.60
N LEU A 113 -9.64 21.63 22.62
CA LEU A 113 -8.67 20.60 22.26
C LEU A 113 -7.35 21.23 21.81
N GLN A 114 -7.41 22.25 20.97
CA GLN A 114 -6.23 22.97 20.52
C GLN A 114 -5.50 23.60 21.70
N ALA A 115 -6.18 24.37 22.54
CA ALA A 115 -5.60 25.06 23.69
C ALA A 115 -4.85 24.07 24.59
N ARG A 116 -5.51 22.96 24.96
CA ARG A 116 -4.90 21.89 25.75
C ARG A 116 -3.61 21.35 25.13
N TRP A 117 -3.63 21.03 23.84
CA TRP A 117 -2.43 20.52 23.16
C TRP A 117 -1.31 21.57 23.03
N ILE A 118 -1.65 22.86 23.04
CA ILE A 118 -0.68 23.95 23.03
C ILE A 118 -0.08 24.18 24.42
N ASP A 119 -0.89 24.15 25.47
CA ASP A 119 -0.44 24.27 26.83
C ASP A 119 0.55 23.15 27.19
N ASP A 120 0.20 21.91 26.85
CA ASP A 120 1.09 20.75 27.02
C ASP A 120 2.41 20.91 26.25
N VAL A 121 2.35 21.56 25.07
CA VAL A 121 3.53 21.84 24.26
C VAL A 121 4.39 22.95 24.86
N ALA A 122 3.78 23.96 25.47
CA ALA A 122 4.49 25.03 26.16
C ALA A 122 5.24 24.50 27.40
N LEU A 123 4.72 23.42 28.01
CA LEU A 123 5.38 22.71 29.10
C LEU A 123 6.54 21.80 28.64
N ASP A 124 6.67 21.50 27.34
CA ASP A 124 7.80 20.73 26.78
C ASP A 124 9.05 21.61 26.60
N SER A 125 9.82 21.79 27.67
CA SER A 125 11.08 22.56 27.68
C SER A 125 12.17 22.03 26.74
N ARG A 126 12.05 20.79 26.26
CA ARG A 126 12.99 20.16 25.31
C ARG A 126 12.57 20.33 23.85
N ARG A 127 11.46 21.04 23.60
CA ARG A 127 10.93 21.26 22.25
C ARG A 127 11.77 22.27 21.47
N ARG A 128 12.14 21.90 20.25
CA ARG A 128 12.57 22.86 19.23
C ARG A 128 11.36 23.58 18.64
N SER A 129 11.50 24.87 18.34
CA SER A 129 10.45 25.70 17.73
C SER A 129 9.87 25.11 16.43
N ASP A 130 10.62 24.29 15.71
CA ASP A 130 10.21 23.59 14.47
C ASP A 130 9.67 22.16 14.67
N GLY A 131 9.54 21.72 15.93
CA GLY A 131 9.15 20.36 16.30
C GLY A 131 7.78 19.97 15.77
N THR A 132 7.60 18.69 15.40
CA THR A 132 6.27 18.18 15.05
C THR A 132 5.35 18.25 16.27
N LEU A 133 4.17 18.83 16.11
CA LEU A 133 3.13 18.89 17.12
C LEU A 133 2.18 17.70 17.01
N SER A 134 1.68 17.41 15.82
CA SER A 134 0.83 16.25 15.55
C SER A 134 1.22 15.54 14.26
N VAL A 135 0.88 14.26 14.17
CA VAL A 135 0.98 13.43 12.97
C VAL A 135 -0.44 13.13 12.51
N ASN A 136 -0.72 13.43 11.23
CA ASN A 136 -2.04 13.24 10.65
C ASN A 136 -2.04 11.97 9.80
N VAL A 137 -2.96 11.08 10.10
CA VAL A 137 -3.11 9.75 9.50
C VAL A 137 -4.52 9.66 8.90
N ILE A 138 -4.64 9.07 7.73
CA ILE A 138 -5.93 8.66 7.16
C ILE A 138 -5.98 7.15 7.11
N LEU A 139 -7.10 6.60 7.57
CA LEU A 139 -7.48 5.20 7.43
C LEU A 139 -8.70 5.13 6.53
N SER A 140 -8.70 4.27 5.51
CA SER A 140 -9.81 4.20 4.56
C SER A 140 -9.99 2.80 3.97
N MET A 141 -11.19 2.60 3.41
CA MET A 141 -11.60 1.36 2.75
C MET A 141 -12.11 1.60 1.32
N PRO A 142 -12.13 0.57 0.46
CA PRO A 142 -12.78 0.65 -0.85
C PRO A 142 -14.28 0.99 -0.76
N PRO A 143 -14.88 1.50 -1.86
CA PRO A 143 -16.30 1.85 -1.89
C PRO A 143 -17.17 0.62 -1.62
N GLY A 144 -18.33 0.84 -1.00
CA GLY A 144 -19.25 -0.24 -0.60
C GLY A 144 -18.94 -0.86 0.77
N THR A 145 -17.90 -0.37 1.46
CA THR A 145 -17.68 -0.75 2.87
C THR A 145 -18.56 0.10 3.79
N ASP A 146 -19.16 -0.52 4.79
CA ASP A 146 -19.99 0.16 5.80
C ASP A 146 -19.17 1.23 6.57
N PRO A 147 -19.50 2.53 6.44
CA PRO A 147 -18.77 3.60 7.11
C PRO A 147 -18.76 3.45 8.64
N ALA A 148 -19.88 3.05 9.26
CA ALA A 148 -19.97 2.95 10.72
C ALA A 148 -18.98 1.90 11.26
N LYS A 149 -18.88 0.75 10.57
CA LYS A 149 -17.90 -0.29 10.89
C LYS A 149 -16.46 0.18 10.69
N VAL A 150 -16.21 1.01 9.68
CA VAL A 150 -14.90 1.64 9.47
C VAL A 150 -14.55 2.55 10.63
N ARG A 151 -15.47 3.43 11.06
CA ARG A 151 -15.26 4.29 12.23
C ARG A 151 -14.97 3.48 13.49
N ASP A 152 -15.77 2.47 13.77
CA ASP A 152 -15.60 1.65 14.98
C ASP A 152 -14.31 0.83 14.96
N ALA A 153 -13.85 0.39 13.77
CA ALA A 153 -12.56 -0.25 13.60
C ALA A 153 -11.39 0.73 13.82
N VAL A 154 -11.52 1.97 13.33
CA VAL A 154 -10.52 3.03 13.56
C VAL A 154 -10.47 3.42 15.04
N ARG A 155 -11.61 3.50 15.73
CA ARG A 155 -11.67 3.74 17.18
C ARG A 155 -10.85 2.70 17.94
N ALA A 156 -11.12 1.41 17.74
CA ALA A 156 -10.39 0.36 18.44
C ALA A 156 -8.90 0.30 18.06
N PHE A 157 -8.58 0.47 16.76
CA PHE A 157 -7.20 0.61 16.31
C PHE A 157 -6.47 1.75 17.04
N ALA A 158 -7.11 2.93 17.15
CA ALA A 158 -6.53 4.11 17.76
C ALA A 158 -6.35 3.92 19.28
N LEU A 159 -7.34 3.33 19.96
CA LEU A 159 -7.26 3.03 21.38
C LEU A 159 -6.07 2.10 21.68
N GLU A 160 -5.97 0.97 21.00
CA GLU A 160 -4.89 0.01 21.20
C GLU A 160 -3.51 0.57 20.83
N THR A 161 -3.45 1.35 19.75
CA THR A 161 -2.17 1.87 19.24
C THR A 161 -1.69 3.08 20.03
N PHE A 162 -2.59 3.94 20.54
CA PHE A 162 -2.23 5.27 21.02
C PHE A 162 -2.74 5.65 22.41
N GLU A 163 -3.89 5.20 22.91
CA GLU A 163 -4.57 5.72 24.14
C GLU A 163 -3.65 5.85 25.36
N ARG A 164 -2.70 4.93 25.54
CA ARG A 164 -1.77 4.94 26.69
C ARG A 164 -0.41 5.59 26.42
N ARG A 165 -0.25 6.16 25.23
CA ARG A 165 1.03 6.67 24.73
C ARG A 165 0.90 8.10 24.22
N HIS A 166 -0.19 8.42 23.54
CA HIS A 166 -0.40 9.67 22.84
C HIS A 166 -1.88 10.04 22.83
N ASP A 167 -2.18 11.31 23.06
CA ASP A 167 -3.49 11.90 22.80
C ASP A 167 -3.81 11.79 21.31
N PHE A 168 -5.08 11.57 20.98
CA PHE A 168 -5.51 11.56 19.59
C PHE A 168 -6.93 12.03 19.43
N VAL A 169 -7.23 12.54 18.25
CA VAL A 169 -8.59 12.87 17.85
C VAL A 169 -8.85 12.28 16.48
N PHE A 170 -10.06 11.76 16.26
CA PHE A 170 -10.45 11.27 14.94
C PHE A 170 -11.82 11.78 14.49
N VAL A 171 -11.98 11.88 13.18
CA VAL A 171 -13.19 12.36 12.51
C VAL A 171 -13.48 11.49 11.30
N GLN A 172 -14.72 11.03 11.18
CA GLN A 172 -15.19 10.28 10.04
C GLN A 172 -15.68 11.20 8.93
N HIS A 173 -15.27 10.92 7.70
CA HIS A 173 -15.76 11.57 6.47
C HIS A 173 -16.56 10.56 5.64
N GLU A 174 -17.73 10.99 5.16
CA GLU A 174 -18.66 10.19 4.34
C GLU A 174 -18.99 10.85 3.00
N ASP A 175 -18.33 11.96 2.68
CA ASP A 175 -18.54 12.79 1.49
C ASP A 175 -17.82 12.28 0.24
N GLU A 176 -16.94 11.28 0.39
CA GLU A 176 -16.27 10.61 -0.72
C GLU A 176 -16.76 9.17 -0.89
N ALA A 177 -16.60 8.62 -2.11
CA ALA A 177 -16.93 7.23 -2.40
C ALA A 177 -16.17 6.22 -1.52
N HIS A 178 -15.01 6.61 -1.00
CA HIS A 178 -14.21 5.81 -0.09
C HIS A 178 -14.48 6.22 1.36
N PRO A 179 -15.10 5.38 2.19
CA PRO A 179 -15.26 5.68 3.60
C PRO A 179 -13.88 5.81 4.25
N HIS A 180 -13.65 6.93 4.92
CA HIS A 180 -12.36 7.23 5.52
C HIS A 180 -12.48 8.01 6.83
N VAL A 181 -11.46 7.86 7.67
CA VAL A 181 -11.34 8.52 8.96
C VAL A 181 -10.01 9.24 9.01
N HIS A 182 -10.09 10.52 9.35
CA HIS A 182 -8.95 11.33 9.72
C HIS A 182 -8.60 11.08 11.17
N LEU A 183 -7.37 10.69 11.46
CA LEU A 183 -6.83 10.47 12.80
C LEU A 183 -5.63 11.41 12.99
N THR A 184 -5.72 12.32 13.94
CA THR A 184 -4.64 13.23 14.32
C THR A 184 -4.11 12.79 15.67
N VAL A 185 -2.82 12.44 15.73
CA VAL A 185 -2.17 11.94 16.94
C VAL A 185 -1.16 12.97 17.42
N ARG A 186 -1.16 13.28 18.71
CA ARG A 186 -0.15 14.16 19.32
C ARG A 186 1.22 13.53 19.20
N ALA A 187 2.18 14.30 18.69
CA ALA A 187 3.49 13.77 18.37
C ALA A 187 4.34 13.52 19.61
N LEU A 188 4.17 14.28 20.69
CA LEU A 188 4.80 13.98 21.97
C LEU A 188 3.92 12.98 22.73
N GLY A 189 4.51 11.90 23.23
CA GLY A 189 3.83 10.94 24.07
C GLY A 189 4.00 11.21 25.55
N TYR A 190 3.23 10.51 26.38
CA TYR A 190 3.29 10.61 27.85
C TYR A 190 4.64 10.19 28.43
N ASP A 191 5.39 9.35 27.71
CA ASP A 191 6.74 8.92 28.06
C ASP A 191 7.83 9.93 27.62
N GLY A 192 7.44 11.07 27.06
CA GLY A 192 8.32 12.08 26.50
C GLY A 192 8.99 11.67 25.18
N ARG A 193 8.62 10.52 24.60
CA ARG A 193 9.11 10.10 23.28
C ARG A 193 8.21 10.66 22.18
N ARG A 194 8.82 10.95 21.04
CA ARG A 194 8.11 11.51 19.89
C ARG A 194 7.70 10.43 18.90
N LEU A 195 6.45 10.49 18.45
CA LEU A 195 5.88 9.63 17.42
C LEU A 195 6.63 9.84 16.10
N ASN A 196 7.32 8.79 15.66
CA ASN A 196 8.12 8.80 14.44
C ASN A 196 7.86 7.56 13.58
N PRO A 197 6.67 7.46 12.96
CA PRO A 197 6.28 6.25 12.26
C PRO A 197 7.17 6.02 11.05
N ARG A 198 7.70 4.81 10.94
CA ARG A 198 8.51 4.29 9.84
C ARG A 198 7.68 3.35 8.97
N LYS A 199 8.31 2.81 7.94
CA LYS A 199 7.64 1.91 6.98
C LYS A 199 7.10 0.64 7.65
N ALA A 200 7.81 0.12 8.65
CA ALA A 200 7.40 -1.05 9.42
C ALA A 200 6.14 -0.73 10.25
N ASP A 201 6.15 0.40 10.96
CA ASP A 201 4.99 0.85 11.75
C ASP A 201 3.74 1.02 10.87
N LEU A 202 3.89 1.66 9.70
CA LEU A 202 2.77 1.78 8.75
C LEU A 202 2.25 0.44 8.24
N HIS A 203 3.09 -0.58 8.13
CA HIS A 203 2.65 -1.91 7.75
C HIS A 203 1.87 -2.56 8.88
N HIS A 204 2.40 -2.51 10.09
CA HIS A 204 1.75 -3.01 11.29
C HIS A 204 0.39 -2.32 11.53
N TRP A 205 0.31 -1.00 11.36
CA TRP A 205 -0.95 -0.26 11.46
C TRP A 205 -2.00 -0.74 10.44
N ARG A 206 -1.59 -1.10 9.22
CA ARG A 206 -2.50 -1.69 8.23
C ARG A 206 -2.97 -3.07 8.68
N GLU A 207 -2.07 -3.91 9.17
CA GLU A 207 -2.43 -5.26 9.65
C GLU A 207 -3.43 -5.17 10.80
N ARG A 208 -3.17 -4.31 11.80
CA ARG A 208 -4.08 -4.11 12.93
C ARG A 208 -5.42 -3.53 12.50
N PHE A 209 -5.42 -2.52 11.63
CA PHE A 209 -6.68 -1.96 11.11
C PHE A 209 -7.50 -3.00 10.32
N ALA A 210 -6.85 -3.85 9.51
CA ALA A 210 -7.51 -4.94 8.82
C ALA A 210 -8.07 -6.00 9.79
N GLU A 211 -7.38 -6.25 10.90
CA GLU A 211 -7.85 -7.13 11.96
C GLU A 211 -9.10 -6.58 12.65
N GLU A 212 -9.09 -5.31 13.05
CA GLU A 212 -10.24 -4.64 13.67
C GLU A 212 -11.47 -4.62 12.76
N LEU A 213 -11.28 -4.45 11.46
CA LEU A 213 -12.35 -4.55 10.47
C LEU A 213 -12.94 -5.96 10.42
N ARG A 214 -12.09 -7.00 10.43
CA ARG A 214 -12.53 -8.40 10.42
C ARG A 214 -13.32 -8.78 11.68
N LEU A 215 -12.91 -8.27 12.85
CA LEU A 215 -13.65 -8.46 14.10
C LEU A 215 -15.07 -7.86 14.04
N ARG A 216 -15.30 -6.87 13.15
CA ARG A 216 -16.61 -6.23 12.89
C ARG A 216 -17.33 -6.80 11.66
N GLY A 217 -16.85 -7.93 11.14
CA GLY A 217 -17.46 -8.61 9.99
C GLY A 217 -17.21 -7.90 8.66
N VAL A 218 -16.19 -7.05 8.55
CA VAL A 218 -15.75 -6.47 7.26
C VAL A 218 -14.58 -7.29 6.73
N ALA A 219 -14.73 -7.83 5.53
CA ALA A 219 -13.63 -8.50 4.84
C ALA A 219 -12.53 -7.46 4.52
N ALA A 220 -11.35 -7.65 5.11
CA ALA A 220 -10.23 -6.74 4.95
C ALA A 220 -8.90 -7.49 5.03
N GLU A 221 -7.92 -7.03 4.27
CA GLU A 221 -6.55 -7.54 4.29
C GLU A 221 -5.53 -6.40 4.12
N ALA A 222 -4.30 -6.64 4.56
CA ALA A 222 -3.20 -5.68 4.56
C ALA A 222 -1.94 -6.27 3.93
N THR A 223 -2.00 -6.62 2.64
CA THR A 223 -0.87 -7.24 1.94
C THR A 223 -0.13 -6.29 1.00
N PRO A 224 1.20 -6.40 0.91
CA PRO A 224 1.97 -5.63 -0.05
C PRO A 224 1.59 -6.07 -1.46
N ARG A 225 1.57 -5.12 -2.41
CA ARG A 225 1.20 -5.35 -3.82
C ARG A 225 1.84 -6.58 -4.47
N ARG A 226 3.11 -6.87 -4.13
CA ARG A 226 3.86 -8.02 -4.63
C ARG A 226 3.24 -9.37 -4.25
N ALA A 227 2.67 -9.47 -3.05
CA ALA A 227 1.96 -10.67 -2.59
C ALA A 227 0.69 -10.93 -3.40
N ARG A 228 0.13 -9.89 -4.01
CA ARG A 228 -1.05 -9.95 -4.87
C ARG A 228 -0.73 -10.05 -6.37
N GLY A 229 0.53 -10.20 -6.74
CA GLY A 229 0.91 -10.24 -8.15
C GLY A 229 0.91 -8.90 -8.88
N ARG A 230 0.66 -7.80 -8.15
CA ARG A 230 0.67 -6.45 -8.74
C ARG A 230 2.08 -5.88 -8.68
N VAL A 231 2.83 -6.02 -9.78
CA VAL A 231 4.19 -5.46 -9.92
C VAL A 231 4.16 -3.96 -10.22
N ARG A 232 3.11 -3.48 -10.90
CA ARG A 232 2.98 -2.07 -11.27
C ARG A 232 2.57 -1.21 -10.08
N LYS A 233 3.19 -0.04 -9.98
CA LYS A 233 2.71 1.00 -9.07
C LYS A 233 1.43 1.60 -9.66
N ALA A 234 0.49 1.95 -8.78
CA ALA A 234 -0.62 2.80 -9.18
C ALA A 234 -0.05 4.13 -9.70
N GLU A 235 -0.69 4.65 -10.73
CA GLU A 235 -0.35 5.95 -11.29
C GLU A 235 -0.50 7.04 -10.22
N HIS A 236 0.43 8.00 -10.21
CA HIS A 236 0.35 9.13 -9.30
C HIS A 236 -0.83 10.02 -9.70
N GLY A 237 -1.62 10.51 -8.74
CA GLY A 237 -2.84 11.29 -9.01
C GLY A 237 -2.61 12.47 -9.96
N ALA A 238 -1.50 13.21 -9.78
CA ALA A 238 -1.12 14.29 -10.70
C ALA A 238 -0.89 13.83 -12.15
N VAL A 239 -0.30 12.64 -12.36
CA VAL A 239 -0.06 12.08 -13.69
C VAL A 239 -1.38 11.66 -14.33
N ARG A 240 -2.25 10.98 -13.55
CA ARG A 240 -3.60 10.63 -13.99
C ARG A 240 -4.41 11.87 -14.39
N ALA A 241 -4.41 12.90 -13.54
CA ALA A 241 -5.14 14.13 -13.82
C ALA A 241 -4.63 14.87 -15.07
N ILE A 242 -3.32 14.80 -15.35
CA ILE A 242 -2.76 15.31 -16.62
C ILE A 242 -3.32 14.53 -17.81
N ARG A 243 -3.39 13.19 -17.71
CA ARG A 243 -3.97 12.35 -18.76
C ARG A 243 -5.47 12.55 -18.95
N GLU A 244 -6.23 12.68 -17.86
CA GLU A 244 -7.67 12.97 -17.89
C GLU A 244 -7.96 14.31 -18.58
N ARG A 245 -7.02 15.26 -18.53
CA ARG A 245 -7.07 16.52 -19.30
C ARG A 245 -6.59 16.38 -20.76
N GLY A 246 -6.33 15.16 -21.24
CA GLY A 246 -5.86 14.88 -22.60
C GLY A 246 -4.39 15.22 -22.86
N ALA A 247 -3.61 15.58 -21.84
CA ALA A 247 -2.20 15.92 -21.99
C ALA A 247 -1.29 14.71 -21.71
N VAL A 248 -0.14 14.68 -22.37
CA VAL A 248 0.88 13.63 -22.15
C VAL A 248 1.77 14.03 -20.97
N PRO A 249 1.82 13.25 -19.88
CA PRO A 249 2.70 13.53 -18.76
C PRO A 249 4.17 13.53 -19.16
N ARG A 250 4.96 14.43 -18.56
CA ARG A 250 6.42 14.51 -18.78
C ARG A 250 7.11 13.17 -18.56
N VAL A 251 6.66 12.40 -17.57
CA VAL A 251 7.23 11.07 -17.24
C VAL A 251 7.04 10.06 -18.37
N ASP A 252 5.93 10.12 -19.10
CA ASP A 252 5.64 9.22 -20.22
C ASP A 252 6.47 9.61 -21.45
N ARG A 253 6.58 10.92 -21.72
CA ARG A 253 7.43 11.45 -22.79
C ARG A 253 8.88 11.03 -22.60
N LEU A 254 9.43 11.25 -21.40
CA LEU A 254 10.80 10.84 -21.06
C LEU A 254 10.99 9.31 -21.12
N ALA A 255 9.99 8.53 -20.73
CA ALA A 255 10.05 7.08 -20.83
C ALA A 255 10.09 6.59 -22.28
N ARG A 256 9.30 7.21 -23.18
CA ARG A 256 9.32 6.92 -24.62
C ARG A 256 10.65 7.32 -25.26
N GLU A 257 11.14 8.53 -24.98
CA GLU A 257 12.45 9.00 -25.47
C GLU A 257 13.61 8.10 -25.02
N ALA A 258 13.57 7.61 -23.77
CA ALA A 258 14.58 6.68 -23.27
C ALA A 258 14.57 5.34 -24.01
N ILE A 259 13.38 4.80 -24.33
CA ILE A 259 13.27 3.56 -25.11
C ILE A 259 13.76 3.77 -26.55
N VAL A 260 13.41 4.89 -27.19
CA VAL A 260 13.85 5.18 -28.56
C VAL A 260 15.37 5.27 -28.66
N ARG A 261 16.04 5.93 -27.69
CA ARG A 261 17.50 5.97 -27.63
C ARG A 261 18.12 4.59 -27.48
N GLU A 262 17.56 3.77 -26.58
CA GLU A 262 18.04 2.40 -26.38
C GLU A 262 17.88 1.53 -27.64
N LEU A 263 16.75 1.65 -28.35
CA LEU A 263 16.53 0.94 -29.63
C LEU A 263 17.49 1.40 -30.74
N ARG A 264 17.97 2.64 -30.67
CA ARG A 264 19.01 3.18 -31.57
C ARG A 264 20.43 2.74 -31.18
N GLY A 265 20.58 1.97 -30.10
CA GLY A 265 21.88 1.60 -29.54
C GLY A 265 22.56 2.73 -28.75
N GLU A 266 21.87 3.86 -28.55
CA GLU A 266 22.37 5.04 -27.83
C GLU A 266 22.11 4.88 -26.32
N GLY A 267 22.86 3.95 -25.72
CA GLY A 267 22.95 3.76 -24.27
C GLY A 267 22.15 2.58 -23.72
N THR A 268 22.81 1.78 -22.90
CA THR A 268 22.20 0.77 -22.02
C THR A 268 21.93 1.41 -20.67
N SER A 269 20.65 1.53 -20.31
CA SER A 269 20.29 1.83 -18.93
C SER A 269 20.23 0.50 -18.18
N GLU A 270 21.32 0.10 -17.53
CA GLU A 270 21.23 -0.96 -16.53
C GLU A 270 20.25 -0.51 -15.45
N ARG A 271 19.22 -1.32 -15.20
CA ARG A 271 18.19 -1.03 -14.19
C ARG A 271 18.12 -2.16 -13.19
N PRO A 272 19.05 -2.20 -12.21
CA PRO A 272 19.10 -3.28 -11.22
C PRO A 272 17.80 -3.46 -10.43
N TRP A 273 16.98 -2.40 -10.28
CA TRP A 273 15.68 -2.50 -9.61
C TRP A 273 14.62 -3.24 -10.42
N GLU A 274 14.70 -3.23 -11.75
CA GLU A 274 13.81 -3.96 -12.65
C GLU A 274 14.10 -5.47 -12.54
N ALA A 275 15.37 -5.86 -12.64
CA ALA A 275 15.82 -7.23 -12.44
C ALA A 275 15.45 -7.75 -11.04
N ARG A 276 15.74 -6.98 -9.98
CA ARG A 276 15.39 -7.35 -8.60
C ARG A 276 13.87 -7.46 -8.37
N ALA A 277 13.06 -6.66 -9.08
CA ALA A 277 11.60 -6.76 -8.99
C ALA A 277 11.08 -8.03 -9.67
N ALA A 278 11.63 -8.37 -10.84
CA ALA A 278 11.31 -9.60 -11.56
C ALA A 278 11.74 -10.84 -10.77
N GLU A 279 12.98 -10.89 -10.29
CA GLU A 279 13.51 -11.97 -9.44
C GLU A 279 12.63 -12.20 -8.21
N ARG A 280 12.27 -11.12 -7.51
CA ARG A 280 11.39 -11.20 -6.35
C ARG A 280 10.01 -11.74 -6.72
N GLN A 281 9.47 -11.35 -7.88
CA GLN A 281 8.16 -11.82 -8.32
C GLN A 281 8.21 -13.31 -8.69
N THR A 282 9.29 -13.76 -9.33
CA THR A 282 9.56 -15.18 -9.60
C THR A 282 9.61 -15.98 -8.29
N ALA A 283 10.35 -15.48 -7.29
CA ALA A 283 10.44 -16.13 -5.99
C ALA A 283 9.07 -16.24 -5.27
N ILE A 284 8.26 -15.18 -5.32
CA ILE A 284 6.91 -15.20 -4.73
C ILE A 284 6.01 -16.22 -5.45
N ARG A 285 6.02 -16.23 -6.79
CA ARG A 285 5.23 -17.20 -7.57
C ARG A 285 5.68 -18.63 -7.29
N ALA A 286 6.99 -18.88 -7.24
CA ALA A 286 7.53 -20.20 -6.89
C ALA A 286 7.07 -20.64 -5.50
N ARG A 287 7.07 -19.74 -4.52
CA ARG A 287 6.61 -20.04 -3.16
C ARG A 287 5.11 -20.37 -3.09
N TYR A 288 4.26 -19.63 -3.79
CA TYR A 288 2.84 -19.98 -3.88
C TYR A 288 2.61 -21.32 -4.58
N ARG A 289 3.35 -21.63 -5.66
CA ARG A 289 3.27 -22.96 -6.31
C ARG A 289 3.67 -24.08 -5.36
N ALA A 290 4.77 -23.92 -4.63
CA ALA A 290 5.22 -24.90 -3.64
C ALA A 290 4.16 -25.12 -2.55
N THR A 291 3.53 -24.03 -2.08
CA THR A 291 2.46 -24.10 -1.07
C THR A 291 1.21 -24.80 -1.61
N ALA A 292 0.79 -24.52 -2.85
CA ALA A 292 -0.33 -25.22 -3.48
C ALA A 292 -0.05 -26.72 -3.62
N ALA A 293 1.17 -27.11 -4.03
CA ALA A 293 1.56 -28.52 -4.14
C ALA A 293 1.64 -29.24 -2.79
N GLU A 294 1.93 -28.52 -1.69
CA GLU A 294 1.86 -29.05 -0.33
C GLU A 294 0.40 -29.27 0.09
N LEU A 295 -0.45 -28.25 -0.07
CA LEU A 295 -1.86 -28.30 0.29
C LEU A 295 -2.66 -29.33 -0.53
N ALA A 296 -2.32 -29.51 -1.81
CA ALA A 296 -2.95 -30.50 -2.68
C ALA A 296 -2.72 -31.95 -2.23
N ARG A 297 -1.65 -32.20 -1.46
CA ARG A 297 -1.32 -33.52 -0.88
C ARG A 297 -1.93 -33.73 0.50
N SER A 298 -2.65 -32.74 1.03
CA SER A 298 -3.33 -32.84 2.32
C SER A 298 -4.57 -33.72 2.23
N ASP A 299 -4.83 -34.50 3.29
CA ASP A 299 -6.04 -35.31 3.42
C ASP A 299 -7.30 -34.47 3.69
N GLU A 300 -7.12 -33.21 4.12
CA GLU A 300 -8.20 -32.28 4.40
C GLU A 300 -8.81 -31.68 3.10
N PRO A 301 -10.13 -31.81 2.87
CA PRO A 301 -10.79 -31.22 1.70
C PRO A 301 -10.60 -29.71 1.57
N SER A 302 -10.59 -28.96 2.70
CA SER A 302 -10.39 -27.51 2.66
C SER A 302 -9.00 -27.10 2.19
N ASP A 303 -7.97 -27.91 2.50
CA ASP A 303 -6.60 -27.66 2.04
C ASP A 303 -6.50 -27.86 0.52
N ARG A 304 -7.12 -28.93 0.00
CA ARG A 304 -7.16 -29.18 -1.45
C ARG A 304 -7.91 -28.08 -2.20
N ALA A 305 -9.05 -27.62 -1.68
CA ALA A 305 -9.78 -26.49 -2.25
C ALA A 305 -8.93 -25.21 -2.28
N LEU A 306 -8.22 -24.90 -1.19
CA LEU A 306 -7.30 -23.76 -1.16
C LEU A 306 -6.15 -23.90 -2.16
N ALA A 307 -5.64 -25.12 -2.39
CA ALA A 307 -4.62 -25.37 -3.41
C ALA A 307 -5.11 -25.02 -4.83
N ASP A 308 -6.35 -25.40 -5.15
CA ASP A 308 -6.99 -25.08 -6.43
C ASP A 308 -7.18 -23.58 -6.60
N GLU A 309 -7.64 -22.89 -5.54
CA GLU A 309 -7.78 -21.43 -5.54
C GLU A 309 -6.43 -20.71 -5.72
N ILE A 310 -5.36 -21.16 -5.06
CA ILE A 310 -4.01 -20.61 -5.25
C ILE A 310 -3.53 -20.81 -6.68
N THR A 311 -3.81 -21.97 -7.28
CA THR A 311 -3.44 -22.29 -8.66
C THR A 311 -4.19 -21.38 -9.64
N ALA A 312 -5.51 -21.24 -9.47
CA ALA A 312 -6.32 -20.32 -10.26
C ALA A 312 -5.85 -18.87 -10.12
N PHE A 313 -5.52 -18.45 -8.89
CA PHE A 313 -4.98 -17.12 -8.61
C PHE A 313 -3.65 -16.86 -9.34
N LEU A 314 -2.74 -17.83 -9.36
CA LEU A 314 -1.45 -17.73 -10.06
C LEU A 314 -1.61 -17.68 -11.59
N SER A 315 -2.59 -18.41 -12.13
CA SER A 315 -2.91 -18.39 -13.57
C SER A 315 -3.52 -17.07 -14.00
N ALA A 316 -4.36 -16.46 -13.16
CA ALA A 316 -4.95 -15.14 -13.41
C ALA A 316 -4.00 -13.97 -13.15
N MET A 317 -2.84 -14.23 -12.53
CA MET A 317 -1.86 -13.19 -12.18
C MET A 317 -1.12 -12.70 -13.42
N PRO A 318 -1.12 -11.39 -13.73
CA PRO A 318 -0.41 -10.86 -14.88
C PRO A 318 1.06 -11.26 -14.87
N GLU A 319 1.62 -11.53 -16.05
CA GLU A 319 3.07 -11.63 -16.23
C GLU A 319 3.75 -10.41 -15.57
N PRO A 320 4.94 -10.56 -14.96
CA PRO A 320 5.72 -9.47 -14.34
C PRO A 320 6.20 -8.43 -15.38
N SER A 321 5.27 -7.84 -16.13
CA SER A 321 5.55 -6.78 -17.08
C SER A 321 5.71 -5.47 -16.32
N LEU A 322 6.96 -5.13 -16.12
CA LEU A 322 7.40 -3.79 -15.77
C LEU A 322 6.79 -2.78 -16.76
N GLN A 323 6.51 -1.55 -16.32
CA GLN A 323 5.89 -0.49 -17.13
C GLN A 323 6.58 -0.30 -18.49
N ARG A 324 7.90 -0.53 -18.54
CA ARG A 324 8.71 -0.52 -19.76
C ARG A 324 8.39 -1.65 -20.73
N HIS A 325 8.17 -2.89 -20.30
CA HIS A 325 7.78 -3.99 -21.21
C HIS A 325 6.40 -3.79 -21.82
N ALA A 326 5.51 -3.07 -21.13
CA ALA A 326 4.24 -2.64 -21.70
C ALA A 326 4.45 -1.55 -22.74
N LEU A 327 5.26 -0.54 -22.43
CA LEU A 327 5.58 0.57 -23.34
C LEU A 327 6.39 0.10 -24.57
N LEU A 328 7.27 -0.88 -24.40
CA LEU A 328 7.99 -1.54 -25.49
C LEU A 328 7.04 -2.30 -26.41
N ARG A 329 6.06 -3.02 -25.85
CA ARG A 329 5.00 -3.66 -26.66
C ARG A 329 4.15 -2.62 -27.38
N GLU A 330 3.68 -1.58 -26.69
CA GLU A 330 2.94 -0.49 -27.31
C GLU A 330 3.72 0.18 -28.46
N LEU A 331 5.01 0.46 -28.26
CA LEU A 331 5.87 1.05 -29.30
C LEU A 331 6.15 0.06 -30.44
N ALA A 332 6.27 -1.24 -30.15
CA ALA A 332 6.42 -2.28 -31.16
C ALA A 332 5.13 -2.46 -31.98
N ASP A 333 3.96 -2.44 -31.34
CA ASP A 333 2.65 -2.49 -31.97
C ASP A 333 2.44 -1.25 -32.85
N GLN A 334 2.77 -0.05 -32.36
CA GLN A 334 2.74 1.20 -33.14
C GLN A 334 3.69 1.15 -34.34
N ALA A 335 4.90 0.60 -34.17
CA ALA A 335 5.85 0.42 -35.27
C ALA A 335 5.38 -0.63 -36.28
N ALA A 336 4.70 -1.69 -35.84
CA ALA A 336 4.11 -2.70 -36.71
C ALA A 336 2.95 -2.12 -37.53
N VAL A 337 2.04 -1.36 -36.90
CA VAL A 337 0.95 -0.65 -37.59
C VAL A 337 1.51 0.35 -38.60
N ALA A 338 2.52 1.16 -38.22
CA ALA A 338 3.15 2.11 -39.14
C ALA A 338 3.89 1.45 -40.31
N ARG A 339 4.39 0.21 -40.15
CA ARG A 339 4.96 -0.60 -41.24
C ARG A 339 3.88 -1.12 -42.17
N ILE A 340 2.77 -1.64 -41.61
CA ILE A 340 1.62 -2.11 -42.39
C ILE A 340 1.03 -0.99 -43.24
N ASP A 341 0.88 0.23 -42.69
CA ASP A 341 0.38 1.39 -43.44
C ASP A 341 1.34 1.82 -44.56
N ARG A 342 2.65 1.63 -44.37
CA ARG A 342 3.68 1.96 -45.37
C ARG A 342 3.74 0.92 -46.49
N ASP A 343 3.49 -0.35 -46.17
CA ASP A 343 3.45 -1.45 -47.15
C ASP A 343 2.10 -1.54 -47.88
N ALA A 344 1.02 -0.99 -47.31
CA ALA A 344 -0.29 -0.84 -47.94
C ALA A 344 -0.39 0.34 -48.94
N ALA A 345 0.60 1.24 -48.93
CA ALA A 345 0.74 2.27 -49.96
C ALA A 345 1.27 1.61 -51.26
N ILE A 346 0.36 1.12 -52.08
CA ILE A 346 0.61 0.63 -53.45
C ILE A 346 1.50 1.65 -54.19
N PRO A 347 2.59 1.23 -54.87
CA PRO A 347 3.36 2.15 -55.68
C PRO A 347 2.45 2.72 -56.78
N LEU A 348 2.30 4.04 -56.80
CA LEU A 348 1.74 4.76 -57.95
C LEU A 348 2.63 4.43 -59.16
N THR A 349 2.23 3.43 -59.95
CA THR A 349 2.67 3.26 -61.33
C THR A 349 2.18 4.49 -62.07
N ILE A 350 3.08 5.45 -62.29
CA ILE A 350 2.85 6.54 -63.23
C ILE A 350 2.93 5.89 -64.62
N ASP A 351 1.77 5.49 -65.15
CA ASP A 351 1.64 5.09 -66.54
C ASP A 351 1.94 6.32 -67.41
N ALA A 352 2.98 6.22 -68.24
CA ALA A 352 3.34 7.26 -69.19
C ALA A 352 2.27 7.33 -70.29
N ASP A 353 1.71 8.51 -70.50
CA ASP A 353 0.66 8.82 -71.47
C ASP A 353 1.10 8.51 -72.93
N PRO A 354 0.41 7.63 -73.68
CA PRO A 354 0.80 7.26 -75.04
C PRO A 354 0.13 8.15 -76.11
N ARG A 355 0.19 9.48 -75.98
CA ARG A 355 -0.44 10.42 -76.94
C ARG A 355 0.38 11.64 -77.32
N LEU A 356 1.65 11.43 -77.68
CA LEU A 356 2.41 12.40 -78.49
C LEU A 356 3.06 11.69 -79.69
N ALA A 357 2.22 11.19 -80.58
CA ALA A 357 2.55 10.97 -81.98
C ALA A 357 1.37 11.49 -82.82
N GLU A 358 1.70 12.22 -83.89
CA GLU A 358 0.82 12.84 -84.90
C GLU A 358 0.20 14.21 -84.57
N LYS A 359 0.94 15.27 -84.93
CA LYS A 359 0.47 16.16 -86.00
C LYS A 359 1.61 17.03 -86.55
N ASP A 360 2.13 16.64 -87.71
CA ASP A 360 2.77 17.54 -88.66
C ASP A 360 1.70 18.36 -89.39
N ARG A 361 1.83 19.70 -89.37
CA ARG A 361 1.71 20.60 -90.52
C ARG A 361 2.10 22.03 -90.17
#